data_AF-A0A7R9A0H7-F1
#
_entry.id   AF-A0A7R9A0H7-F1
#
_cell.length_a   1.000
_cell.length_b   1.000
_cell.length_c   1.000
_cell.angle_alpha   90.00
_cell.angle_beta   90.00
_cell.angle_gamma   90.00
#
_symmetry.space_group_name_H-M   'P 1'
#
loop_
_entity.id
_entity.type
_entity.pdbx_description
1 polymer ?
#
loop_
_entity_poly.entity_id
_entity_poly.type
_entity_poly.pdbx_seq_one_letter_code
_entity_poly.pdbx_strand_id
1 'polypeptide(L)'
;MSSAIEAMGMSLPYSASAPATHPDKLKECAIVGQYIKTIIEKDIKPRDIVTKKAMENACATIIALGGSTNAVLHFLAIAHAYEIDFTLKDIQRISDKTPFIADLKPSGQQVVYPIENPIKKDGHLQMLFGNLAEEGAVAKITGKEGTHFEGPAVVFDDEFSAIKGIAEGK
;
A
#
# COMPACT_ATOMS: atom_id res chain seq x y z
N MET A 1 -5.36 0.99 2.90
CA MET A 1 -5.77 2.31 2.37
C MET A 1 -5.89 3.37 3.45
N SER A 2 -6.61 3.17 4.56
CA SER A 2 -6.76 4.19 5.61
C SER A 2 -5.43 4.83 6.04
N SER A 3 -4.42 4.03 6.39
CA SER A 3 -3.08 4.53 6.75
C SER A 3 -2.38 5.30 5.63
N ALA A 4 -2.63 4.95 4.36
CA ALA A 4 -2.10 5.70 3.22
C ALA A 4 -2.75 7.08 3.11
N ILE A 5 -4.06 7.16 3.29
CA ILE A 5 -4.83 8.41 3.18
C ILE A 5 -4.47 9.37 4.33
N GLU A 6 -4.25 8.84 5.54
CA GLU A 6 -3.71 9.64 6.65
C GLU A 6 -2.29 10.13 6.34
N ALA A 7 -1.40 9.27 5.87
CA ALA A 7 -0.03 9.66 5.48
C ALA A 7 0.03 10.65 4.29
N MET A 8 -1.01 10.66 3.45
CA MET A 8 -1.20 11.61 2.36
C MET A 8 -1.69 12.98 2.84
N GLY A 9 -2.17 13.08 4.09
CA GLY A 9 -2.73 14.31 4.67
C GLY A 9 -4.23 14.49 4.42
N MET A 10 -4.92 13.47 3.93
CA MET A 10 -6.36 13.50 3.63
C MET A 10 -7.24 13.00 4.78
N SER A 11 -6.64 12.67 5.93
CA SER A 11 -7.35 12.32 7.17
C SER A 11 -6.63 12.95 8.35
N LEU A 12 -7.36 13.19 9.44
CA LEU A 12 -6.76 13.71 10.66
C LEU A 12 -5.77 12.67 11.24
N PRO A 13 -4.71 13.13 11.94
CA PRO A 13 -3.80 12.22 12.63
C PRO A 13 -4.54 11.26 13.57
N TYR A 14 -4.07 10.02 13.62
CA TYR A 14 -4.62 8.89 14.39
C TYR A 14 -5.92 8.29 13.87
N SER A 15 -6.51 8.85 12.80
CA SER A 15 -7.78 8.37 12.25
C SER A 15 -7.69 6.92 11.77
N ALA A 16 -6.60 6.54 11.12
CA ALA A 16 -6.40 5.23 10.53
C ALA A 16 -6.11 4.13 11.54
N SER A 17 -5.59 4.48 12.73
CA SER A 17 -5.20 3.53 13.77
C SER A 17 -6.24 3.40 14.88
N ALA A 18 -7.10 4.40 15.09
CA ALA A 18 -8.13 4.34 16.12
C ALA A 18 -9.13 3.20 15.83
N PRO A 19 -9.34 2.25 16.76
CA PRO A 19 -10.37 1.22 16.59
C PRO A 19 -11.75 1.85 16.40
N ALA A 20 -12.60 1.22 15.58
CA ALA A 20 -13.91 1.77 15.23
C ALA A 20 -14.82 2.04 16.44
N THR A 21 -14.68 1.24 17.50
CA THR A 21 -15.44 1.36 18.75
C THR A 21 -14.75 2.20 19.83
N HIS A 22 -13.53 2.70 19.56
CA HIS A 22 -12.78 3.48 20.55
C HIS A 22 -13.41 4.88 20.73
N PRO A 23 -13.50 5.42 21.96
CA PRO A 23 -14.07 6.74 22.21
C PRO A 23 -13.42 7.87 21.40
N ASP A 24 -12.14 7.73 21.06
CA ASP A 24 -11.42 8.75 20.27
C ASP A 24 -11.97 8.88 18.84
N LYS A 25 -12.56 7.83 18.27
CA LYS A 25 -13.23 7.92 16.96
C LYS A 25 -14.44 8.85 17.03
N LEU A 26 -15.21 8.81 18.12
CA LEU A 26 -16.32 9.74 18.36
C LEU A 26 -15.83 11.18 18.56
N LYS A 27 -14.72 11.35 19.30
CA LYS A 27 -14.10 12.67 19.48
C LYS A 27 -13.64 13.26 18.15
N GLU A 28 -13.00 12.46 17.30
CA GLU A 28 -12.58 12.86 15.96
C GLU A 28 -13.79 13.33 15.13
N CYS A 29 -14.86 12.54 15.09
CA CYS A 29 -16.09 12.90 14.37
C CYS A 29 -16.71 14.22 14.89
N ALA A 30 -16.59 14.52 16.18
CA ALA A 30 -17.10 15.75 16.76
C ALA A 30 -16.27 17.00 16.37
N ILE A 31 -14.95 16.84 16.19
CA ILE A 31 -14.05 17.97 15.89
C ILE A 31 -13.78 18.17 14.38
N VAL A 32 -14.02 17.16 13.53
CA VAL A 32 -13.69 17.23 12.10
C VAL A 32 -14.35 18.42 11.39
N GLY A 33 -15.57 18.80 11.80
CA GLY A 33 -16.27 19.96 11.24
C GLY A 33 -15.51 21.28 11.41
N GLN A 34 -14.74 21.44 12.49
CA GLN A 34 -13.92 22.64 12.72
C GLN A 34 -12.74 22.72 11.73
N TYR A 35 -12.14 21.57 11.42
CA TYR A 35 -11.09 21.48 10.40
C TYR A 35 -11.65 21.67 8.99
N ILE A 36 -12.83 21.11 8.69
CA ILE A 36 -13.53 21.33 7.41
C ILE A 36 -13.82 22.82 7.21
N LYS A 37 -14.34 23.50 8.23
CA LYS A 37 -14.53 24.95 8.19
C LYS A 37 -13.22 25.69 7.89
N THR A 38 -12.15 25.31 8.57
CA THR A 38 -10.83 25.93 8.38
C THR A 38 -10.28 25.76 6.97
N ILE A 39 -10.39 24.58 6.36
CA ILE A 39 -9.92 24.37 4.98
C ILE A 39 -10.77 25.13 3.96
N ILE A 40 -12.08 25.29 4.21
CA ILE A 40 -12.96 26.11 3.37
C ILE A 40 -12.56 27.59 3.49
N GLU A 41 -12.38 28.10 4.71
CA GLU A 41 -11.99 29.51 4.94
C GLU A 41 -10.62 29.85 4.33
N LYS A 42 -9.71 28.88 4.28
CA LYS A 42 -8.37 29.04 3.70
C LYS A 42 -8.27 28.64 2.23
N ASP A 43 -9.38 28.22 1.61
CA ASP A 43 -9.45 27.65 0.26
C ASP A 43 -8.40 26.55 -0.01
N ILE A 44 -8.17 25.68 0.98
CA ILE A 44 -7.28 24.52 0.84
C ILE A 44 -8.07 23.40 0.15
N LYS A 45 -7.70 23.09 -1.08
CA LYS A 45 -8.37 22.09 -1.93
C LYS A 45 -7.66 20.74 -1.82
N PRO A 46 -8.34 19.63 -2.14
CA PRO A 46 -7.67 18.31 -2.21
C PRO A 46 -6.44 18.30 -3.13
N ARG A 47 -6.44 19.05 -4.23
CA ARG A 47 -5.28 19.15 -5.15
C ARG A 47 -4.06 19.85 -4.53
N ASP A 48 -4.26 20.65 -3.49
CA ASP A 48 -3.16 21.29 -2.75
C ASP A 48 -2.50 20.32 -1.75
N ILE A 49 -3.23 19.26 -1.37
CA ILE A 49 -2.78 18.21 -0.43
C ILE A 49 -2.21 17.02 -1.20
N VAL A 50 -2.99 16.49 -2.15
CA VAL A 50 -2.64 15.32 -2.96
C VAL A 50 -1.66 15.73 -4.05
N THR A 51 -0.39 15.77 -3.66
CA THR A 51 0.75 16.06 -4.54
C THR A 51 1.55 14.78 -4.82
N LYS A 52 2.45 14.80 -5.81
CA LYS A 52 3.40 13.69 -6.03
C LYS A 52 4.16 13.34 -4.74
N LYS A 53 4.55 14.35 -3.95
CA LYS A 53 5.24 14.12 -2.68
C LYS A 53 4.36 13.45 -1.63
N ALA A 54 3.09 13.85 -1.51
CA ALA A 54 2.14 13.21 -0.61
C ALA A 54 1.88 11.74 -1.01
N MET A 55 1.77 11.48 -2.31
CA MET A 55 1.67 10.13 -2.87
C MET A 55 2.89 9.27 -2.53
N GLU A 56 4.10 9.81 -2.68
CA GLU A 56 5.34 9.11 -2.30
C GLU A 56 5.38 8.77 -0.80
N ASN A 57 4.98 9.72 0.06
CA ASN A 57 4.91 9.50 1.51
C ASN A 57 3.93 8.38 1.86
N ALA A 58 2.72 8.43 1.29
CA ALA A 58 1.69 7.42 1.51
C ALA A 58 2.12 6.03 1.01
N CYS A 59 2.80 5.97 -0.14
CA CYS A 59 3.35 4.74 -0.69
C CYS A 59 4.43 4.14 0.22
N ALA A 60 5.36 4.96 0.70
CA ALA A 60 6.38 4.54 1.66
C ALA A 60 5.74 4.00 2.95
N THR A 61 4.72 4.67 3.49
CA THR A 61 3.98 4.17 4.66
C THR A 61 3.35 2.80 4.39
N ILE A 62 2.73 2.59 3.23
CA ILE A 62 2.13 1.29 2.87
C ILE A 62 3.18 0.18 2.78
N ILE A 63 4.34 0.49 2.21
CA ILE A 63 5.44 -0.48 2.09
C ILE A 63 6.00 -0.82 3.47
N ALA A 64 6.31 0.19 4.28
CA ALA A 64 6.82 0.01 5.64
C ALA A 64 5.88 -0.83 6.52
N LEU A 65 4.56 -0.70 6.29
CA LEU A 65 3.51 -1.39 7.04
C LEU A 65 3.13 -2.77 6.49
N GLY A 66 3.75 -3.30 5.44
CA GLY A 66 3.35 -4.63 4.94
C GLY A 66 2.05 -4.64 4.11
N GLY A 67 1.62 -3.47 3.61
CA GLY A 67 0.29 -3.25 3.03
C GLY A 67 -0.04 -4.07 1.78
N SER A 68 -1.34 -4.13 1.46
CA SER A 68 -1.88 -4.94 0.35
C SER A 68 -1.38 -4.48 -1.02
N THR A 69 -1.22 -5.42 -1.96
CA THR A 69 -0.93 -5.16 -3.37
C THR A 69 -2.03 -4.31 -4.04
N ASN A 70 -3.29 -4.41 -3.57
CA ASN A 70 -4.40 -3.57 -4.05
C ASN A 70 -4.15 -2.07 -3.85
N ALA A 71 -3.24 -1.68 -2.93
CA ALA A 71 -2.86 -0.28 -2.77
C ALA A 71 -2.24 0.29 -4.05
N VAL A 72 -1.54 -0.52 -4.85
CA VAL A 72 -0.97 -0.11 -6.15
C VAL A 72 -2.07 0.39 -7.08
N LEU A 73 -3.16 -0.37 -7.23
CA LEU A 73 -4.31 0.01 -8.06
C LEU A 73 -4.90 1.34 -7.59
N HIS A 74 -5.09 1.50 -6.27
CA HIS A 74 -5.65 2.73 -5.71
C HIS A 74 -4.71 3.93 -5.88
N PHE A 75 -3.39 3.75 -5.73
CA PHE A 75 -2.44 4.84 -5.99
C PHE A 75 -2.46 5.27 -7.45
N LEU A 76 -2.48 4.34 -8.40
CA LEU A 76 -2.57 4.68 -9.82
C LEU A 76 -3.90 5.38 -10.15
N ALA A 77 -5.01 4.95 -9.55
CA ALA A 77 -6.31 5.59 -9.73
C ALA A 77 -6.33 7.03 -9.15
N ILE A 78 -5.75 7.24 -7.95
CA ILE A 78 -5.61 8.58 -7.36
C ILE A 78 -4.70 9.46 -8.22
N ALA A 79 -3.57 8.91 -8.68
CA ALA A 79 -2.64 9.64 -9.54
C ALA A 79 -3.33 10.10 -10.82
N HIS A 80 -4.11 9.22 -11.46
CA HIS A 80 -4.89 9.59 -12.64
C HIS A 80 -5.93 10.67 -12.35
N ALA A 81 -6.72 10.54 -11.27
CA ALA A 81 -7.76 11.50 -10.91
C ALA A 81 -7.22 12.90 -10.58
N TYR A 82 -5.98 12.98 -10.09
CA TYR A 82 -5.30 14.23 -9.75
C TYR A 82 -4.27 14.67 -10.80
N GLU A 83 -4.18 13.96 -11.93
CA GLU A 83 -3.25 14.23 -13.05
C GLU A 83 -1.78 14.28 -12.60
N ILE A 84 -1.41 13.38 -11.70
CA ILE A 84 -0.05 13.24 -11.16
C ILE A 84 0.67 12.14 -11.94
N ASP A 85 1.85 12.46 -12.47
CA ASP A 85 2.77 11.45 -13.02
C ASP A 85 3.30 10.55 -11.88
N PHE A 86 2.70 9.37 -11.73
CA PHE A 86 3.06 8.37 -10.73
C PHE A 86 2.81 6.98 -11.31
N THR A 87 3.87 6.17 -11.41
CA THR A 87 3.87 4.91 -12.17
C THR A 87 4.29 3.71 -11.32
N LEU A 88 4.21 2.50 -11.87
CA LEU A 88 4.78 1.31 -11.22
C LEU A 88 6.29 1.48 -10.92
N LYS A 89 7.03 2.20 -11.78
CA LYS A 89 8.47 2.46 -11.56
C LYS A 89 8.71 3.33 -10.33
N ASP A 90 7.82 4.29 -10.05
CA ASP A 90 7.90 5.08 -8.82
C ASP A 90 7.68 4.21 -7.59
N ILE A 91 6.69 3.32 -7.64
CA ILE A 91 6.39 2.40 -6.55
C ILE A 91 7.57 1.45 -6.30
N GLN A 92 8.18 0.90 -7.36
CA GLN A 92 9.38 0.06 -7.24
C GLN A 92 10.53 0.83 -6.57
N ARG A 93 10.86 2.03 -7.06
CA ARG A 93 11.89 2.90 -6.48
C ARG A 93 11.63 3.21 -5.01
N ILE A 94 10.37 3.38 -4.61
CA ILE A 94 10.00 3.60 -3.21
C ILE A 94 10.15 2.31 -2.41
N SER A 95 9.78 1.16 -2.98
CA SER A 95 9.96 -0.15 -2.37
C SER A 95 11.42 -0.46 -2.07
N ASP A 96 12.32 -0.21 -3.04
CA ASP A 96 13.75 -0.47 -2.91
C ASP A 96 14.40 0.27 -1.74
N LYS A 97 13.92 1.49 -1.43
CA LYS A 97 14.46 2.34 -0.36
C LYS A 97 13.71 2.28 0.96
N THR A 98 12.57 1.58 1.01
CA THR A 98 11.69 1.58 2.18
C THR A 98 11.72 0.21 2.85
N PRO A 99 12.34 0.08 4.04
CA PRO A 99 12.36 -1.19 4.75
C PRO A 99 10.96 -1.58 5.23
N PHE A 100 10.66 -2.87 5.18
CA PHE A 100 9.46 -3.43 5.78
C PHE A 100 9.70 -3.65 7.28
N ILE A 101 8.93 -2.93 8.11
CA ILE A 101 9.20 -2.82 9.55
C ILE A 101 8.01 -3.22 10.43
N ALA A 102 6.83 -3.48 9.88
CA ALA A 102 5.64 -3.75 10.70
C ALA A 102 5.18 -5.21 10.64
N ASP A 103 5.17 -5.89 11.78
CA ASP A 103 4.63 -7.23 11.92
C ASP A 103 3.22 -7.18 12.52
N LEU A 104 2.23 -6.99 11.65
CA LEU A 104 0.85 -6.64 12.02
C LEU A 104 -0.05 -7.84 12.38
N LYS A 105 0.45 -9.09 12.27
CA LYS A 105 -0.28 -10.31 12.69
C LYS A 105 0.69 -11.39 13.18
N PRO A 106 0.40 -12.15 14.25
CA PRO A 106 -0.74 -12.09 15.18
C PRO A 106 -0.46 -11.23 16.43
N SER A 107 -1.48 -11.06 17.29
CA SER A 107 -1.44 -10.22 18.50
C SER A 107 -0.37 -10.65 19.52
N GLY A 108 0.28 -9.68 20.18
CA GLY A 108 1.19 -9.90 21.32
C GLY A 108 2.68 -9.75 21.03
N GLN A 109 3.07 -9.38 19.80
CA GLN A 109 4.47 -9.21 19.40
C GLN A 109 4.89 -7.75 19.27
N GLN A 110 6.19 -7.55 19.08
CA GLN A 110 6.77 -6.29 18.64
C GLN A 110 6.19 -5.91 17.26
N VAL A 111 5.25 -4.96 17.25
CA VAL A 111 4.48 -4.61 16.05
C VAL A 111 5.31 -3.82 15.04
N VAL A 112 6.27 -3.00 15.52
CA VAL A 112 7.14 -2.19 14.66
C VAL A 112 8.59 -2.39 15.07
N TYR A 113 9.43 -2.73 14.10
CA TYR A 113 10.85 -3.01 14.25
C TYR A 113 11.70 -1.74 14.00
N PRO A 114 12.86 -1.60 14.66
CA PRO A 114 13.81 -0.53 14.35
C PRO A 114 14.29 -0.62 12.90
N ILE A 115 14.62 0.53 12.31
CA ILE A 115 15.11 0.60 10.91
C ILE A 115 16.44 -0.14 10.77
N GLU A 116 17.22 -0.23 11.85
CA GLU A 116 18.50 -0.94 11.92
C GLU A 116 18.32 -2.47 11.88
N ASN A 117 17.15 -2.97 12.26
CA ASN A 117 16.82 -4.40 12.27
C ASN A 117 15.40 -4.65 11.72
N PRO A 118 15.15 -4.36 10.43
CA PRO A 118 13.85 -4.47 9.82
C PRO A 118 13.50 -5.94 9.52
N ILE A 119 12.22 -6.22 9.25
CA ILE A 119 11.77 -7.55 8.82
C ILE A 119 12.36 -7.88 7.44
N LYS A 120 12.39 -6.89 6.55
CA LYS A 120 13.05 -6.96 5.23
C LYS A 120 13.66 -5.58 4.92
N LYS A 121 14.88 -5.57 4.37
CA LYS A 121 15.66 -4.34 4.13
C LYS A 121 15.03 -3.42 3.10
N ASP A 122 14.32 -4.01 2.16
CA ASP A 122 13.53 -3.40 1.10
C ASP A 122 12.06 -3.83 1.24
N GLY A 123 11.18 -3.17 0.50
CA GLY A 123 9.74 -3.40 0.59
C GLY A 123 9.30 -4.77 0.07
N HIS A 124 8.16 -5.25 0.58
CA HIS A 124 7.57 -6.51 0.11
C HIS A 124 6.84 -6.37 -1.23
N LEU A 125 6.46 -5.15 -1.64
CA LEU A 125 5.83 -4.91 -2.94
C LEU A 125 6.89 -4.89 -4.02
N GLN A 126 6.79 -5.77 -5.01
CA GLN A 126 7.74 -5.85 -6.12
C GLN A 126 6.99 -5.75 -7.44
N MET A 127 7.51 -4.90 -8.32
CA MET A 127 7.01 -4.67 -9.67
C MET A 127 7.87 -5.49 -10.62
N LEU A 128 7.25 -6.45 -11.30
CA LEU A 128 7.93 -7.36 -12.22
C LEU A 128 7.65 -6.92 -13.65
N PHE A 129 8.69 -6.93 -14.49
CA PHE A 129 8.60 -6.59 -15.90
C PHE A 129 9.28 -7.68 -16.73
N GLY A 130 8.81 -7.87 -17.96
CA GLY A 130 9.37 -8.83 -18.89
C GLY A 130 8.46 -9.04 -20.10
N ASN A 131 8.82 -9.97 -20.97
CA ASN A 131 8.05 -10.30 -22.17
C ASN A 131 6.61 -10.77 -21.88
N LEU A 132 6.33 -11.36 -20.71
CA LEU A 132 4.99 -11.75 -20.29
C LEU A 132 4.21 -10.63 -19.57
N ALA A 133 4.90 -9.57 -19.13
CA ALA A 133 4.33 -8.47 -18.36
C ALA A 133 5.00 -7.15 -18.76
N GLU A 134 4.80 -6.73 -20.01
CA GLU A 134 5.49 -5.56 -20.59
C GLU A 134 5.10 -4.26 -19.89
N GLU A 135 3.84 -4.12 -19.48
CA GLU A 135 3.32 -3.00 -18.70
C GLU A 135 3.56 -3.14 -17.19
N GLY A 136 4.02 -4.31 -16.77
CA GLY A 136 4.34 -4.65 -15.39
C GLY A 136 3.29 -5.52 -14.69
N ALA A 137 3.73 -6.23 -13.66
CA ALA A 137 2.92 -7.03 -12.75
C ALA A 137 3.32 -6.76 -11.30
N VAL A 138 2.43 -7.05 -10.35
CA VAL A 138 2.65 -6.78 -8.92
C VAL A 138 2.73 -8.10 -8.16
N ALA A 139 3.80 -8.28 -7.39
CA ALA A 139 3.97 -9.40 -6.49
C ALA A 139 4.21 -8.94 -5.04
N LYS A 140 3.88 -9.81 -4.09
CA LYS A 140 4.26 -9.66 -2.68
C LYS A 140 5.35 -10.68 -2.36
N ILE A 141 6.57 -10.20 -2.16
CA ILE A 141 7.77 -11.03 -1.94
C ILE A 141 8.23 -10.87 -0.49
N THR A 142 8.28 -11.98 0.23
CA THR A 142 8.62 -12.00 1.66
C THR A 142 10.12 -12.10 1.93
N GLY A 143 10.91 -12.51 0.95
CA GLY A 143 12.32 -12.85 1.04
C GLY A 143 12.60 -14.31 1.42
N LYS A 144 11.56 -15.14 1.64
CA LYS A 144 11.69 -16.56 2.03
C LYS A 144 11.51 -17.53 0.86
N GLU A 145 11.02 -17.05 -0.27
CA GLU A 145 10.69 -17.85 -1.45
C GLU A 145 11.86 -18.05 -2.42
N GLY A 146 13.01 -17.41 -2.17
CA GLY A 146 14.14 -17.38 -3.10
C GLY A 146 14.01 -16.27 -4.16
N THR A 147 14.95 -16.20 -5.09
CA THR A 147 15.02 -15.14 -6.12
C THR A 147 14.75 -15.63 -7.54
N HIS A 148 14.54 -16.93 -7.72
CA HIS A 148 14.38 -17.54 -9.03
C HIS A 148 13.45 -18.75 -8.97
N PHE A 149 12.58 -18.85 -9.97
CA PHE A 149 11.71 -19.99 -10.21
C PHE A 149 11.61 -20.21 -11.73
N GLU A 150 11.73 -21.47 -12.15
CA GLU A 150 11.58 -21.89 -13.54
C GLU A 150 10.85 -23.23 -13.59
N GLY A 151 9.91 -23.37 -14.52
CA GLY A 151 9.14 -24.58 -14.74
C GLY A 151 8.25 -24.48 -15.97
N PRO A 152 7.70 -25.62 -16.45
CA PRO A 152 6.75 -25.62 -17.55
C PRO A 152 5.49 -24.84 -17.18
N ALA A 153 4.95 -24.06 -18.12
CA ALA A 153 3.70 -23.35 -17.90
C ALA A 153 2.51 -24.33 -17.89
N VAL A 154 1.71 -24.28 -16.83
CA VAL A 154 0.39 -24.92 -16.76
C VAL A 154 -0.65 -23.80 -16.80
N VAL A 155 -1.40 -23.73 -17.90
CA VAL A 155 -2.26 -22.57 -18.23
C VAL A 155 -3.73 -22.95 -18.10
N PHE A 156 -4.51 -22.05 -17.51
CA PHE A 156 -5.95 -22.15 -17.35
C PHE A 156 -6.60 -20.84 -17.80
N ASP A 157 -7.80 -20.91 -18.37
CA ASP A 157 -8.52 -19.73 -18.86
C ASP A 157 -9.32 -19.02 -17.75
N ASP A 158 -9.57 -19.70 -16.63
CA ASP A 158 -10.39 -19.19 -15.54
C ASP A 158 -10.02 -19.82 -14.18
N GLU A 159 -10.55 -19.21 -13.11
CA GLU A 159 -10.30 -19.64 -11.74
C GLU A 159 -10.84 -21.05 -11.44
N PHE A 160 -12.02 -21.40 -11.95
CA PHE A 160 -12.64 -22.70 -11.66
C PHE A 160 -11.89 -23.84 -12.35
N SER A 161 -11.44 -23.63 -13.58
CA SER A 161 -10.60 -24.60 -14.29
C SER A 161 -9.24 -24.78 -13.62
N ALA A 162 -8.62 -23.71 -13.11
CA ALA A 162 -7.40 -23.79 -12.31
C ALA A 162 -7.58 -24.59 -11.01
N ILE A 163 -8.62 -24.31 -10.22
CA ILE A 163 -8.92 -25.04 -8.98
C ILE A 163 -9.12 -26.53 -9.28
N LYS A 164 -9.89 -26.85 -10.32
CA LYS A 164 -10.11 -28.23 -10.73
C LYS A 164 -8.82 -28.91 -11.18
N GLY A 165 -8.00 -28.23 -11.98
CA GLY A 165 -6.70 -28.75 -12.44
C GLY A 165 -5.77 -29.10 -11.28
N ILE A 166 -5.65 -28.22 -10.30
CA ILE A 166 -4.85 -28.45 -9.08
C ILE A 166 -5.38 -29.64 -8.29
N ALA A 167 -6.69 -29.73 -8.09
CA ALA A 167 -7.32 -30.85 -7.37
C ALA A 167 -7.11 -32.21 -8.08
N GLU A 168 -6.99 -32.20 -9.41
CA GLU A 168 -6.70 -33.37 -10.24
C GLU A 168 -5.19 -33.66 -10.40
N GLY A 169 -4.30 -32.83 -9.84
CA GLY A 169 -2.85 -32.99 -9.91
C GLY A 169 -2.23 -32.66 -11.26
N LYS A 170 -2.85 -31.75 -12.02
CA LYS A 170 -2.31 -31.21 -13.27
C LYS A 170 -1.29 -30.11 -13.05
#